data_AF-A0A7S2ITS2-F1
#
_entry.id   AF-A0A7S2ITS2-F1
#
_cell.length_a   1.000
_cell.length_b   1.000
_cell.length_c   1.000
_cell.angle_alpha   90.00
_cell.angle_beta   90.00
_cell.angle_gamma   90.00
#
_symmetry.space_group_name_H-M   'P 1'
#
loop_
_entity.id
_entity.type
_entity.pdbx_description
1 polymer ?
#
loop_
_entity_poly.entity_id
_entity_poly.type
_entity_poly.pdbx_seq_one_letter_code
_entity_poly.pdbx_strand_id
1 'polypeptide(L)'
;AVAIAEQWQAAQQSCAVLYGNCIGKREMPDDHERVTEHLYRVPADVRPLVPGDEAYNSTRLEMSCPRGIDGSPLLFIVPHKGNAKDLSASQITSENTAAICEAISAMQIDSVIAVDLGGDSLTGGVDFAGGNLELGRDRQVLHALTAAGVPWVHLVCAPGCDGESSIERMQTAVSTADEAGNLLGVMPLDAIMPTMTRLASTLSPSRTPNIIGAAYAHQTSEASGDALCTITRHGSTASIPWAWLTVALAIDPRKGK
;
A
#
# COMPACT_ATOMS: atom_id res chain seq x y z
N ALA A 1 -5.57 -2.72 2.22
CA ALA A 1 -6.45 -3.26 1.16
C ALA A 1 -7.74 -3.89 1.73
N VAL A 2 -7.69 -5.04 2.43
CA VAL A 2 -8.91 -5.75 2.90
C VAL A 2 -9.87 -4.87 3.71
N ALA A 3 -9.37 -4.11 4.69
CA ALA A 3 -10.22 -3.25 5.52
C ALA A 3 -10.97 -2.17 4.71
N ILE A 4 -10.31 -1.60 3.70
CA ILE A 4 -10.93 -0.63 2.78
C ILE A 4 -11.95 -1.33 1.88
N ALA A 5 -11.63 -2.53 1.38
CA ALA A 5 -12.53 -3.31 0.56
C ALA A 5 -13.83 -3.68 1.30
N GLU A 6 -13.75 -4.12 2.56
CA GLU A 6 -14.93 -4.41 3.39
C GLU A 6 -15.80 -3.15 3.58
N GLN A 7 -15.19 -2.01 3.90
CA GLN A 7 -15.92 -0.75 4.06
C GLN A 7 -16.56 -0.26 2.76
N TRP A 8 -15.85 -0.36 1.64
CA TRP A 8 -16.37 0.03 0.33
C TRP A 8 -17.55 -0.85 -0.09
N GLN A 9 -17.43 -2.17 0.09
CA GLN A 9 -18.51 -3.11 -0.22
C GLN A 9 -19.76 -2.86 0.62
N ALA A 10 -19.59 -2.48 1.89
CA ALA A 10 -20.70 -2.13 2.77
C ALA A 10 -21.41 -0.83 2.32
N ALA A 11 -20.65 0.14 1.79
CA ALA A 11 -21.19 1.41 1.31
C ALA A 11 -21.79 1.33 -0.11
N GLN A 12 -21.30 0.43 -0.97
CA GLN A 12 -21.66 0.31 -2.38
C GLN A 12 -22.03 -1.14 -2.72
N GLN A 13 -23.26 -1.54 -2.39
CA GLN A 13 -23.72 -2.92 -2.56
C GLN A 13 -23.83 -3.38 -4.02
N SER A 14 -23.82 -2.44 -4.98
CA SER A 14 -23.93 -2.74 -6.41
C SER A 14 -22.59 -2.92 -7.12
N CYS A 15 -21.45 -2.70 -6.46
CA CYS A 15 -20.13 -2.89 -7.08
C CYS A 15 -19.48 -4.19 -6.62
N ALA A 16 -18.76 -4.81 -7.55
CA ALA A 16 -17.83 -5.89 -7.25
C ALA A 16 -16.53 -5.30 -6.67
N VAL A 17 -16.14 -5.70 -5.46
CA VAL A 17 -14.91 -5.22 -4.83
C VAL A 17 -13.83 -6.28 -4.86
N LEU A 18 -12.74 -5.96 -5.56
CA LEU A 18 -11.52 -6.75 -5.62
C LEU A 18 -10.45 -6.09 -4.76
N TYR A 19 -9.52 -6.90 -4.27
CA TYR A 19 -8.32 -6.38 -3.61
C TYR A 19 -7.11 -7.24 -3.92
N GLY A 20 -5.94 -6.64 -3.80
CA GLY A 20 -4.68 -7.32 -4.07
C GLY A 20 -3.51 -6.55 -3.49
N ASN A 21 -2.32 -7.11 -3.72
CA ASN A 21 -1.05 -6.54 -3.30
C ASN A 21 -0.05 -6.56 -4.46
N CYS A 22 0.85 -5.58 -4.49
CA CYS A 22 1.95 -5.54 -5.44
C CYS A 22 3.21 -6.16 -4.82
N ILE A 23 3.73 -7.22 -5.44
CA ILE A 23 4.88 -7.96 -4.95
C ILE A 23 6.00 -7.97 -5.99
N GLY A 24 7.25 -7.97 -5.53
CA GLY A 24 8.40 -8.14 -6.44
C GLY A 24 8.46 -9.57 -6.99
N LYS A 25 9.03 -9.71 -8.20
CA LYS A 25 9.26 -10.99 -8.89
C LYS A 25 9.83 -12.06 -7.95
N ARG A 26 9.19 -13.22 -7.95
CA ARG A 26 9.60 -14.44 -7.25
C ARG A 26 8.88 -15.64 -7.86
N GLU A 27 9.33 -16.84 -7.55
CA GLU A 27 8.66 -18.07 -7.93
C GLU A 27 7.31 -18.18 -7.20
N MET A 28 6.24 -18.44 -7.95
CA MET A 28 4.91 -18.62 -7.38
C MET A 28 4.71 -20.10 -7.01
N PRO A 29 4.15 -20.40 -5.84
CA PRO A 29 3.79 -21.78 -5.50
C PRO A 29 2.78 -22.36 -6.50
N ASP A 30 2.86 -23.67 -6.77
CA ASP A 30 2.05 -24.37 -7.78
C ASP A 30 0.53 -24.27 -7.57
N ASP A 31 0.09 -23.98 -6.36
CA ASP A 31 -1.33 -23.84 -6.01
C ASP A 31 -1.90 -22.45 -6.30
N HIS A 32 -1.08 -21.50 -6.78
CA HIS A 32 -1.53 -20.18 -7.19
C HIS A 32 -1.99 -20.19 -8.66
N GLU A 33 -3.22 -19.72 -8.91
CA GLU A 33 -3.76 -19.65 -10.27
C GLU A 33 -3.15 -18.47 -11.01
N ARG A 34 -2.47 -18.73 -12.12
CA ARG A 34 -1.95 -17.69 -13.00
C ARG A 34 -3.05 -17.13 -13.91
N VAL A 35 -3.36 -15.85 -13.74
CA VAL A 35 -4.34 -15.11 -14.58
C VAL A 35 -3.64 -14.51 -15.80
N THR A 36 -2.50 -13.83 -15.58
CA THR A 36 -1.56 -13.38 -16.62
C THR A 36 -0.13 -13.69 -16.17
N GLU A 37 0.90 -13.39 -16.97
CA GLU A 37 2.29 -13.57 -16.53
C GLU A 37 2.59 -12.83 -15.21
N HIS A 38 1.92 -11.70 -14.99
CA HIS A 38 2.16 -10.78 -13.88
C HIS A 38 0.97 -10.64 -12.92
N LEU A 39 0.01 -11.56 -12.99
CA LEU A 39 -1.17 -11.55 -12.11
C LEU A 39 -1.54 -12.96 -11.68
N TYR A 40 -1.62 -13.16 -10.37
CA TYR A 40 -1.99 -14.45 -9.77
C TYR A 40 -3.14 -14.28 -8.78
N ARG A 41 -3.96 -15.33 -8.66
CA ARG A 41 -4.89 -15.51 -7.54
C ARG A 41 -4.26 -16.44 -6.51
N VAL A 42 -4.47 -16.13 -5.24
CA VAL A 42 -4.10 -17.05 -4.16
C VAL A 42 -5.08 -18.23 -4.09
N PRO A 43 -4.68 -19.38 -3.51
CA PRO A 43 -5.55 -20.52 -3.30
C PRO A 43 -6.87 -20.16 -2.60
N ALA A 44 -7.96 -20.85 -2.95
CA ALA A 44 -9.29 -20.60 -2.38
C ALA A 44 -9.35 -20.87 -0.86
N ASP A 45 -8.52 -21.79 -0.37
CA ASP A 45 -8.43 -22.09 1.06
C ASP A 45 -7.72 -20.97 1.82
N VAL A 46 -8.40 -20.41 2.83
CA VAL A 46 -7.82 -19.41 3.72
C VAL A 46 -6.89 -20.12 4.70
N ARG A 47 -5.63 -19.65 4.78
CA ARG A 47 -4.58 -20.21 5.64
C ARG A 47 -4.18 -19.18 6.69
N PRO A 48 -4.80 -19.18 7.89
CA PRO A 48 -4.52 -18.16 8.91
C PRO A 48 -3.05 -18.16 9.33
N LEU A 49 -2.51 -16.96 9.59
CA LEU A 49 -1.21 -16.82 10.24
C LEU A 49 -1.35 -17.04 11.75
N VAL A 50 -0.28 -17.54 12.37
CA VAL A 50 -0.09 -17.55 13.82
C VAL A 50 1.04 -16.60 14.22
N PRO A 51 1.04 -16.05 15.45
CA PRO A 51 2.13 -15.21 15.92
C PRO A 51 3.49 -15.93 15.80
N GLY A 52 4.47 -15.24 15.23
CA GLY A 52 5.80 -15.79 14.96
C GLY A 52 5.97 -16.37 13.56
N ASP A 53 4.91 -16.43 12.75
CA ASP A 53 5.03 -16.85 11.36
C ASP A 53 5.89 -15.88 10.53
N GLU A 54 6.90 -16.43 9.86
CA GLU A 54 7.61 -15.72 8.80
C GLU A 54 6.70 -15.64 7.55
N ALA A 55 6.01 -14.52 7.40
CA ALA A 55 5.16 -14.22 6.25
C ALA A 55 5.80 -13.22 5.27
N TYR A 56 6.85 -12.51 5.69
CA TYR A 56 7.51 -11.50 4.85
C TYR A 56 8.20 -12.15 3.65
N ASN A 57 8.12 -11.51 2.48
CA ASN A 57 8.62 -12.04 1.20
C ASN A 57 8.03 -13.40 0.77
N SER A 58 6.93 -13.83 1.38
CA SER A 58 6.10 -14.97 0.92
C SER A 58 4.75 -14.49 0.40
N THR A 59 3.86 -15.41 0.01
CA THR A 59 2.43 -15.15 -0.26
C THR A 59 1.54 -15.51 0.94
N ARG A 60 2.13 -15.90 2.08
CA ARG A 60 1.38 -16.36 3.26
C ARG A 60 0.48 -15.28 3.85
N LEU A 61 0.90 -14.02 3.78
CA LEU A 61 0.07 -12.90 4.23
C LEU A 61 -1.22 -12.84 3.41
N GLU A 62 -1.11 -12.90 2.09
CA GLU A 62 -2.26 -12.86 1.19
C GLU A 62 -3.12 -14.12 1.33
N MET A 63 -2.52 -15.30 1.50
CA MET A 63 -3.27 -16.54 1.76
C MET A 63 -4.07 -16.50 3.07
N SER A 64 -3.64 -15.70 4.05
CA SER A 64 -4.31 -15.55 5.36
C SER A 64 -5.45 -14.54 5.39
N CYS A 65 -5.56 -13.69 4.38
CA CYS A 65 -6.67 -12.76 4.26
C CYS A 65 -8.00 -13.50 4.02
N PRO A 66 -9.15 -12.86 4.29
CA PRO A 66 -10.44 -13.31 3.75
C PRO A 66 -10.39 -13.55 2.24
N ARG A 67 -11.43 -14.15 1.65
CA ARG A 67 -11.58 -14.23 0.19
C ARG A 67 -12.62 -13.24 -0.30
N GLY A 68 -12.31 -12.56 -1.39
CA GLY A 68 -13.25 -11.69 -2.11
C GLY A 68 -14.03 -12.44 -3.18
N ILE A 69 -14.95 -11.74 -3.84
CA ILE A 69 -15.96 -12.32 -4.74
C ILE A 69 -15.41 -12.92 -6.05
N ASP A 70 -14.15 -12.68 -6.43
CA ASP A 70 -13.54 -13.24 -7.65
C ASP A 70 -12.10 -13.76 -7.44
N GLY A 71 -11.85 -14.37 -6.28
CA GLY A 71 -10.54 -14.95 -5.97
C GLY A 71 -9.50 -13.95 -5.46
N SER A 72 -9.93 -12.77 -4.99
CA SER A 72 -9.09 -11.89 -4.17
C SER A 72 -8.70 -12.58 -2.85
N PRO A 73 -7.50 -12.32 -2.30
CA PRO A 73 -6.53 -11.34 -2.79
C PRO A 73 -5.79 -11.73 -4.07
N LEU A 74 -5.56 -10.72 -4.91
CA LEU A 74 -4.77 -10.81 -6.13
C LEU A 74 -3.30 -10.44 -5.86
N LEU A 75 -2.38 -11.03 -6.61
CA LEU A 75 -0.94 -10.76 -6.55
C LEU A 75 -0.50 -10.14 -7.88
N PHE A 76 -0.23 -8.83 -7.87
CA PHE A 76 0.34 -8.11 -9.00
C PHE A 76 1.87 -8.18 -8.93
N ILE A 77 2.52 -8.73 -9.95
CA ILE A 77 3.96 -8.93 -9.97
C ILE A 77 4.65 -7.72 -10.62
N VAL A 78 5.53 -7.07 -9.87
CA VAL A 78 6.46 -6.07 -10.39
C VAL A 78 7.75 -6.77 -10.80
N PRO A 79 8.07 -6.88 -12.11
CA PRO A 79 9.13 -7.76 -12.60
C PRO A 79 10.54 -7.33 -12.18
N HIS A 80 10.79 -6.03 -12.03
CA HIS A 80 12.13 -5.49 -11.75
C HIS A 80 12.16 -4.67 -10.46
N LYS A 81 13.21 -4.93 -9.66
CA LYS A 81 13.58 -4.05 -8.55
C LYS A 81 14.32 -2.82 -9.09
N GLY A 82 14.24 -1.71 -8.37
CA GLY A 82 14.89 -0.46 -8.75
C GLY A 82 16.42 -0.49 -8.84
N ASN A 83 17.07 -1.55 -8.36
CA ASN A 83 18.51 -1.77 -8.40
C ASN A 83 18.94 -2.92 -9.34
N ALA A 84 18.11 -3.28 -10.32
CA ALA A 84 18.47 -4.26 -11.34
C ALA A 84 19.72 -3.80 -12.11
N LYS A 85 20.78 -4.63 -12.12
CA LYS A 85 22.11 -4.23 -12.62
C LYS A 85 22.20 -4.09 -14.15
N ASP A 86 21.31 -4.77 -14.87
CA ASP A 86 21.41 -4.94 -16.32
C ASP A 86 20.40 -4.08 -17.11
N LEU A 87 19.64 -3.23 -16.41
CA LEU A 87 18.59 -2.41 -17.01
C LEU A 87 18.76 -0.94 -16.62
N SER A 88 18.52 -0.05 -17.58
CA SER A 88 18.40 1.38 -17.29
C SER A 88 17.12 1.67 -16.50
N ALA A 89 17.08 2.80 -15.79
CA ALA A 89 15.90 3.27 -15.07
C ALA A 89 14.65 3.38 -15.98
N SER A 90 14.85 3.76 -17.25
CA SER A 90 13.79 3.85 -18.25
C SER A 90 13.26 2.47 -18.63
N GLN A 91 14.14 1.49 -18.85
CA GLN A 91 13.75 0.11 -19.13
C GLN A 91 12.98 -0.51 -17.96
N ILE A 92 13.49 -0.36 -16.73
CA ILE A 92 12.81 -0.82 -15.50
C ILE A 92 11.39 -0.27 -15.44
N THR A 93 11.24 1.05 -15.61
CA THR A 93 9.93 1.71 -15.59
C THR A 93 9.02 1.22 -16.69
N SER A 94 9.52 1.09 -17.92
CA SER A 94 8.75 0.63 -19.06
C SER A 94 8.25 -0.81 -18.88
N GLU A 95 9.13 -1.73 -18.46
CA GLU A 95 8.82 -3.15 -18.29
C GLU A 95 7.88 -3.37 -17.09
N ASN A 96 8.12 -2.70 -15.97
CA ASN A 96 7.21 -2.72 -14.81
C ASN A 96 5.83 -2.15 -15.16
N THR A 97 5.79 -1.04 -15.91
CA THR A 97 4.54 -0.41 -16.36
C THR A 97 3.75 -1.34 -17.26
N ALA A 98 4.39 -1.94 -18.27
CA ALA A 98 3.74 -2.87 -19.18
C ALA A 98 3.11 -4.07 -18.45
N ALA A 99 3.85 -4.66 -17.51
CA ALA A 99 3.39 -5.80 -16.70
C ALA A 99 2.12 -5.48 -15.90
N ILE A 100 2.11 -4.34 -15.21
CA ILE A 100 0.96 -3.94 -14.39
C ILE A 100 -0.22 -3.49 -15.26
N CYS A 101 0.03 -2.80 -16.38
CA CYS A 101 -1.02 -2.45 -17.34
C CYS A 101 -1.71 -3.68 -17.95
N GLU A 102 -0.95 -4.72 -18.30
CA GLU A 102 -1.49 -6.00 -18.77
C GLU A 102 -2.37 -6.65 -17.70
N ALA A 103 -1.87 -6.74 -16.47
CA ALA A 103 -2.62 -7.30 -15.33
C ALA A 103 -3.93 -6.54 -15.07
N ILE A 104 -3.89 -5.20 -15.07
CA ILE A 104 -5.08 -4.35 -14.91
C ILE A 104 -6.07 -4.56 -16.04
N SER A 105 -5.59 -4.62 -17.30
CA SER A 105 -6.43 -4.80 -18.47
C SER A 105 -7.15 -6.14 -18.45
N ALA A 106 -6.48 -7.21 -18.01
CA ALA A 106 -7.07 -8.54 -17.88
C ALA A 106 -8.21 -8.61 -16.85
N MET A 107 -8.20 -7.72 -15.85
CA MET A 107 -9.21 -7.67 -14.80
C MET A 107 -10.45 -6.83 -15.16
N GLN A 108 -10.38 -6.06 -16.25
CA GLN A 108 -11.49 -5.19 -16.69
C GLN A 108 -12.03 -4.28 -15.58
N ILE A 109 -11.13 -3.71 -14.77
CA ILE A 109 -11.49 -2.87 -13.62
C ILE A 109 -11.92 -1.46 -14.05
N ASP A 110 -13.02 -0.97 -13.46
CA ASP A 110 -13.55 0.37 -13.73
C ASP A 110 -12.79 1.47 -12.97
N SER A 111 -12.26 1.13 -11.79
CA SER A 111 -11.52 2.07 -10.96
C SER A 111 -10.59 1.37 -9.95
N VAL A 112 -9.59 2.09 -9.46
CA VAL A 112 -8.61 1.61 -8.48
C VAL A 112 -8.53 2.54 -7.28
N ILE A 113 -8.49 1.95 -6.07
CA ILE A 113 -8.03 2.64 -4.87
C ILE A 113 -6.66 2.05 -4.53
N ALA A 114 -5.59 2.79 -4.81
CA ALA A 114 -4.23 2.42 -4.44
C ALA A 114 -4.02 2.75 -2.96
N VAL A 115 -3.61 1.77 -2.15
CA VAL A 115 -3.51 1.93 -0.70
C VAL A 115 -2.06 1.76 -0.27
N ASP A 116 -1.53 2.79 0.38
CA ASP A 116 -0.22 2.80 1.03
C ASP A 116 -0.43 2.96 2.54
N LEU A 117 0.34 2.19 3.33
CA LEU A 117 0.45 2.38 4.77
C LEU A 117 1.86 2.92 5.07
N GLY A 118 1.93 4.18 5.51
CA GLY A 118 3.20 4.82 5.85
C GLY A 118 3.63 5.92 4.90
N GLY A 119 3.27 5.88 3.62
CA GLY A 119 3.56 7.00 2.72
C GLY A 119 4.93 6.94 2.05
N ASP A 120 5.59 5.79 2.07
CA ASP A 120 6.78 5.56 1.26
C ASP A 120 6.45 5.71 -0.23
N SER A 121 5.23 5.51 -0.70
CA SER A 121 4.89 5.85 -2.09
C SER A 121 4.94 7.37 -2.39
N LEU A 122 4.90 8.25 -1.38
CA LEU A 122 5.01 9.72 -1.53
C LEU A 122 6.44 10.23 -1.37
N THR A 123 7.28 9.53 -0.62
CA THR A 123 8.66 9.97 -0.35
C THR A 123 9.69 9.05 -1.01
N GLY A 124 9.27 7.83 -1.32
CA GLY A 124 9.97 6.60 -1.75
C GLY A 124 10.76 5.86 -0.65
N GLY A 125 10.63 6.25 0.62
CA GLY A 125 11.16 5.49 1.77
C GLY A 125 12.66 5.67 2.09
N VAL A 126 13.29 4.64 2.67
CA VAL A 126 14.74 4.62 3.03
C VAL A 126 15.60 3.73 2.13
N ASP A 127 15.00 2.89 1.29
CA ASP A 127 15.68 1.90 0.44
C ASP A 127 16.48 2.50 -0.74
N PHE A 128 16.82 3.79 -0.67
CA PHE A 128 17.43 4.58 -1.74
C PHE A 128 18.94 4.45 -1.90
N ALA A 129 19.52 3.30 -1.54
CA ALA A 129 20.92 3.03 -1.80
C ALA A 129 21.31 3.09 -3.30
N GLY A 130 20.34 3.22 -4.22
CA GLY A 130 20.52 3.38 -5.67
C GLY A 130 20.26 4.77 -6.26
N GLY A 131 19.92 5.79 -5.47
CA GLY A 131 19.91 7.21 -5.89
C GLY A 131 18.76 7.72 -6.77
N ASN A 132 17.84 6.87 -7.27
CA ASN A 132 16.66 7.31 -8.02
C ASN A 132 15.35 6.93 -7.31
N LEU A 133 14.63 7.95 -6.83
CA LEU A 133 13.40 7.76 -6.05
C LEU A 133 12.29 7.07 -6.84
N GLU A 134 12.23 7.34 -8.14
CA GLU A 134 11.18 6.87 -9.04
C GLU A 134 11.22 5.35 -9.24
N LEU A 135 12.33 4.70 -8.89
CA LEU A 135 12.52 3.26 -9.04
C LEU A 135 12.04 2.45 -7.82
N GLY A 136 11.52 3.10 -6.78
CA GLY A 136 10.83 2.40 -5.69
C GLY A 136 9.62 1.63 -6.22
N ARG A 137 9.37 0.41 -5.72
CA ARG A 137 8.28 -0.44 -6.22
C ARG A 137 6.94 0.29 -6.22
N ASP A 138 6.65 1.01 -5.14
CA ASP A 138 5.35 1.64 -4.95
C ASP A 138 5.20 2.80 -5.94
N ARG A 139 6.26 3.57 -6.21
CA ARG A 139 6.32 4.56 -7.31
C ARG A 139 6.11 3.94 -8.68
N GLN A 140 6.74 2.80 -8.95
CA GLN A 140 6.60 2.08 -10.20
C GLN A 140 5.14 1.63 -10.44
N VAL A 141 4.43 1.22 -9.38
CA VAL A 141 3.00 0.90 -9.44
C VAL A 141 2.17 2.15 -9.73
N LEU A 142 2.45 3.30 -9.09
CA LEU A 142 1.73 4.55 -9.37
C LEU A 142 1.92 5.03 -10.81
N HIS A 143 3.13 4.88 -11.37
CA HIS A 143 3.41 5.14 -12.79
C HIS A 143 2.56 4.25 -13.69
N ALA A 144 2.51 2.96 -13.37
CA ALA A 144 1.71 2.01 -14.12
C ALA A 144 0.21 2.31 -14.06
N LEU A 145 -0.33 2.66 -12.89
CA LEU A 145 -1.73 3.06 -12.74
C LEU A 145 -2.07 4.30 -13.59
N THR A 146 -1.14 5.26 -13.67
CA THR A 146 -1.28 6.43 -14.54
C THR A 146 -1.29 6.03 -16.01
N ALA A 147 -0.41 5.11 -16.42
CA ALA A 147 -0.30 4.65 -17.81
C ALA A 147 -1.46 3.73 -18.25
N ALA A 148 -2.04 2.96 -17.32
CA ALA A 148 -3.14 2.03 -17.59
C ALA A 148 -4.42 2.76 -18.02
N GLY A 149 -4.55 4.06 -17.75
CA GLY A 149 -5.71 4.86 -18.13
C GLY A 149 -6.98 4.58 -17.33
N VAL A 150 -6.92 3.69 -16.33
CA VAL A 150 -8.03 3.41 -15.42
C VAL A 150 -8.14 4.53 -14.36
N PRO A 151 -9.35 5.01 -14.04
CA PRO A 151 -9.55 5.92 -12.93
C PRO A 151 -8.98 5.42 -11.61
N TRP A 152 -8.17 6.22 -10.93
CA TRP A 152 -7.60 5.80 -9.65
C TRP A 152 -7.41 6.93 -8.64
N VAL A 153 -7.50 6.58 -7.37
CA VAL A 153 -7.20 7.45 -6.22
C VAL A 153 -6.15 6.76 -5.36
N HIS A 154 -5.21 7.55 -4.86
CA HIS A 154 -4.19 7.13 -3.93
C HIS A 154 -4.61 7.45 -2.50
N LEU A 155 -4.73 6.44 -1.64
CA LEU A 155 -4.96 6.58 -0.22
C LEU A 155 -3.69 6.25 0.55
N VAL A 156 -3.10 7.26 1.18
CA VAL A 156 -1.93 7.11 2.05
C VAL A 156 -2.41 7.17 3.50
N CYS A 157 -2.45 6.02 4.16
CA CYS A 157 -2.89 5.90 5.54
C CYS A 157 -1.70 6.13 6.49
N ALA A 158 -1.93 6.95 7.53
CA ALA A 158 -0.97 7.23 8.57
C ALA A 158 0.42 7.63 8.03
N PRO A 159 0.52 8.75 7.28
CA PRO A 159 1.78 9.15 6.65
C PRO A 159 2.91 9.27 7.68
N GLY A 160 4.07 8.70 7.34
CA GLY A 160 5.30 8.60 8.12
C GLY A 160 5.37 7.41 9.09
N CYS A 161 4.30 6.60 9.21
CA CYS A 161 4.26 5.54 10.23
C CYS A 161 5.08 4.29 9.91
N ASP A 162 5.64 4.20 8.71
CA ASP A 162 6.59 3.17 8.29
C ASP A 162 7.99 3.38 8.90
N GLY A 163 8.27 4.57 9.45
CA GLY A 163 9.56 4.94 10.00
C GLY A 163 10.61 5.32 8.95
N GLU A 164 10.19 5.55 7.70
CA GLU A 164 11.08 5.69 6.55
C GLU A 164 11.19 7.13 6.03
N SER A 165 10.44 8.06 6.62
CA SER A 165 10.40 9.46 6.20
C SER A 165 10.52 10.41 7.38
N SER A 166 11.28 11.50 7.22
CA SER A 166 11.23 12.62 8.17
C SER A 166 9.94 13.41 8.04
N ILE A 167 9.59 14.18 9.07
CA ILE A 167 8.42 15.07 9.07
C ILE A 167 8.52 16.06 7.91
N GLU A 168 9.68 16.69 7.72
CA GLU A 168 9.92 17.71 6.71
C GLU A 168 9.74 17.13 5.30
N ARG A 169 10.25 15.91 5.07
CA ARG A 169 10.12 15.22 3.79
C ARG A 169 8.67 14.89 3.47
N MET A 170 7.93 14.39 4.47
CA MET A 170 6.52 14.07 4.30
C MET A 170 5.69 15.34 4.09
N GLN A 171 5.90 16.40 4.88
CA GLN A 171 5.26 17.71 4.68
C GLN A 171 5.52 18.25 3.28
N THR A 172 6.77 18.24 2.83
CA THR A 172 7.13 18.69 1.48
C THR A 172 6.38 17.90 0.41
N ALA A 173 6.30 16.57 0.54
CA ALA A 173 5.60 15.72 -0.42
C ALA A 173 4.08 16.01 -0.45
N VAL A 174 3.47 16.19 0.72
CA VAL A 174 2.03 16.51 0.83
C VAL A 174 1.73 17.91 0.32
N SER A 175 2.52 18.91 0.71
CA SER A 175 2.38 20.29 0.20
C SER A 175 2.56 20.36 -1.31
N THR A 176 3.53 19.63 -1.87
CA THR A 176 3.71 19.56 -3.33
C THR A 176 2.47 18.97 -4.02
N ALA A 177 1.86 17.94 -3.43
CA ALA A 177 0.63 17.35 -3.96
C ALA A 177 -0.56 18.32 -3.87
N ASP A 178 -0.67 19.08 -2.78
CA ASP A 178 -1.72 20.07 -2.56
C ASP A 178 -1.59 21.29 -3.49
N GLU A 179 -0.38 21.85 -3.61
CA GLU A 179 -0.06 22.95 -4.52
C GLU A 179 -0.33 22.58 -5.99
N ALA A 180 -0.14 21.31 -6.35
CA ALA A 180 -0.50 20.79 -7.66
C ALA A 180 -2.00 20.50 -7.83
N GLY A 181 -2.84 20.74 -6.81
CA GLY A 181 -4.28 20.44 -6.86
C GLY A 181 -4.61 18.94 -6.85
N ASN A 182 -3.66 18.09 -6.49
CA ASN A 182 -3.83 16.64 -6.44
C ASN A 182 -4.39 16.16 -5.09
N LEU A 183 -4.25 16.92 -4.02
CA LEU A 183 -4.82 16.56 -2.72
C LEU A 183 -6.35 16.74 -2.75
N LEU A 184 -7.08 15.62 -2.65
CA LEU A 184 -8.53 15.62 -2.59
C LEU A 184 -9.06 15.92 -1.19
N GLY A 185 -8.29 15.56 -0.17
CA GLY A 185 -8.64 15.81 1.22
C GLY A 185 -7.97 14.85 2.18
N VAL A 186 -8.30 15.04 3.46
CA VAL A 186 -7.85 14.23 4.60
C VAL A 186 -9.07 13.58 5.22
N MET A 187 -8.99 12.29 5.52
CA MET A 187 -10.10 11.53 6.11
C MET A 187 -9.68 10.75 7.36
N PRO A 188 -10.57 10.63 8.36
CA PRO A 188 -10.34 9.79 9.52
C PRO A 188 -10.23 8.30 9.14
N LEU A 189 -9.38 7.55 9.86
CA LEU A 189 -9.24 6.10 9.69
C LEU A 189 -10.30 5.29 10.46
N ASP A 190 -11.12 5.94 11.29
CA ASP A 190 -12.08 5.33 12.24
C ASP A 190 -12.88 4.15 11.65
N ALA A 191 -13.41 4.31 10.44
CA ALA A 191 -14.22 3.29 9.79
C ALA A 191 -13.45 2.00 9.47
N ILE A 192 -12.15 2.07 9.18
CA ILE A 192 -11.35 0.91 8.79
C ILE A 192 -10.58 0.28 9.97
N MET A 193 -10.41 1.02 11.07
CA MET A 193 -9.59 0.58 12.22
C MET A 193 -10.01 -0.77 12.82
N PRO A 194 -11.32 -1.05 13.07
CA PRO A 194 -11.71 -2.32 13.69
C PRO A 194 -11.30 -3.54 12.85
N THR A 195 -11.53 -3.48 11.53
CA THR A 195 -11.12 -4.56 10.61
C THR A 195 -9.60 -4.63 10.51
N MET A 196 -8.92 -3.49 10.35
CA MET A 196 -7.46 -3.48 10.19
C MET A 196 -6.76 -4.09 11.40
N THR A 197 -7.12 -3.68 12.62
CA THR A 197 -6.54 -4.20 13.87
C THR A 197 -6.82 -5.69 14.05
N ARG A 198 -8.04 -6.15 13.74
CA ARG A 198 -8.40 -7.58 13.81
C ARG A 198 -7.51 -8.41 12.88
N LEU A 199 -7.37 -7.99 11.61
CA LEU A 199 -6.58 -8.71 10.61
C LEU A 199 -5.07 -8.66 10.88
N ALA A 200 -4.58 -7.57 11.48
CA ALA A 200 -3.17 -7.39 11.79
C ALA A 200 -2.72 -8.04 13.10
N SER A 201 -3.65 -8.53 13.92
CA SER A 201 -3.39 -9.07 15.26
C SER A 201 -2.38 -10.22 15.33
N THR A 202 -2.19 -10.96 14.23
CA THR A 202 -1.23 -12.07 14.13
C THR A 202 0.14 -11.64 13.60
N LEU A 203 0.26 -10.40 13.14
CA LEU A 203 1.50 -9.82 12.62
C LEU A 203 2.36 -9.27 13.78
N SER A 204 3.67 -9.10 13.52
CA SER A 204 4.57 -8.45 14.49
C SER A 204 4.04 -7.06 14.88
N PRO A 205 4.19 -6.64 16.15
CA PRO A 205 3.87 -5.27 16.60
C PRO A 205 4.58 -4.19 15.78
N SER A 206 5.75 -4.50 15.20
CA SER A 206 6.53 -3.58 14.37
C SER A 206 6.01 -3.43 12.94
N ARG A 207 4.88 -4.06 12.58
CA ARG A 207 4.26 -3.92 11.27
C ARG A 207 3.36 -2.70 11.24
N THR A 208 3.39 -1.97 10.13
CA THR A 208 2.67 -0.71 9.94
C THR A 208 1.20 -0.74 10.41
N PRO A 209 0.36 -1.74 10.05
CA PRO A 209 -1.01 -1.81 10.57
C PRO A 209 -1.12 -1.86 12.11
N ASN A 210 -0.19 -2.55 12.78
CA ASN A 210 -0.16 -2.65 14.24
C ASN A 210 0.37 -1.37 14.90
N ILE A 211 1.30 -0.67 14.26
CA ILE A 211 1.75 0.66 14.69
C ILE A 211 0.57 1.65 14.64
N ILE A 212 -0.17 1.66 13.52
CA ILE A 212 -1.38 2.48 13.38
C ILE A 212 -2.43 2.08 14.43
N GLY A 213 -2.67 0.79 14.62
CA GLY A 213 -3.62 0.27 15.62
C GLY A 213 -3.28 0.69 17.05
N ALA A 214 -2.01 0.54 17.44
CA ALA A 214 -1.54 0.99 18.75
C ALA A 214 -1.72 2.50 18.91
N ALA A 215 -1.42 3.26 17.85
CA ALA A 215 -1.49 4.71 17.92
C ALA A 215 -2.91 5.24 18.03
N TYR A 216 -3.83 4.65 17.28
CA TYR A 216 -5.24 4.96 17.35
C TYR A 216 -5.82 4.67 18.74
N ALA A 217 -5.40 3.57 19.39
CA ALA A 217 -5.79 3.27 20.77
C ALA A 217 -5.28 4.32 21.77
N HIS A 218 -4.04 4.80 21.62
CA HIS A 218 -3.46 5.84 22.47
C HIS A 218 -4.12 7.23 22.32
N GLN A 219 -4.54 7.61 21.11
CA GLN A 219 -5.16 8.92 20.86
C GLN A 219 -6.48 9.11 21.64
N THR A 220 -7.19 8.02 21.96
CA THR A 220 -8.39 8.07 22.80
C THR A 220 -8.11 8.44 24.27
N SER A 221 -6.83 8.45 24.68
CA SER A 221 -6.41 8.66 26.07
C SER A 221 -5.73 10.00 26.34
N GLU A 222 -4.99 10.60 25.40
CA GLU A 222 -4.28 11.87 25.59
C GLU A 222 -4.12 12.62 24.25
N ALA A 223 -4.73 13.79 24.08
CA ALA A 223 -4.61 14.59 22.86
C ALA A 223 -4.22 16.05 23.16
N SER A 224 -2.95 16.38 22.95
CA SER A 224 -2.50 17.73 22.63
C SER A 224 -1.92 17.72 21.21
N GLY A 225 -2.28 18.73 20.41
CA GLY A 225 -2.17 18.72 18.93
C GLY A 225 -0.75 18.61 18.36
N ASP A 226 0.29 18.81 19.16
CA ASP A 226 1.68 18.87 18.70
C ASP A 226 2.55 17.71 19.23
N ALA A 227 1.96 16.74 19.93
CA ALA A 227 2.72 15.62 20.46
C ALA A 227 3.28 14.75 19.31
N LEU A 228 4.52 14.31 19.46
CA LEU A 228 5.18 13.39 18.52
C LEU A 228 5.11 11.94 19.03
N CYS A 229 4.90 11.02 18.10
CA CYS A 229 5.02 9.59 18.27
C CYS A 229 6.37 9.13 17.70
N THR A 230 7.19 8.46 18.51
CA THR A 230 8.43 7.85 18.02
C THR A 230 8.16 6.42 17.55
N ILE A 231 8.53 6.15 16.31
CA ILE A 231 8.36 4.86 15.63
C ILE A 231 9.73 4.33 15.29
N THR A 232 10.04 3.12 15.76
CA THR A 232 11.28 2.41 15.43
C THR A 232 10.96 1.14 14.66
N ARG A 233 11.45 1.06 13.42
CA ARG A 233 11.21 -0.06 12.50
C ARG A 233 12.44 -0.31 11.63
N HIS A 234 12.84 -1.57 11.49
CA HIS A 234 13.96 -2.01 10.63
C HIS A 234 15.29 -1.24 10.84
N GLY A 235 15.57 -0.79 12.07
CA GLY A 235 16.78 -0.02 12.39
C GLY A 235 16.66 1.49 12.10
N SER A 236 15.54 1.93 11.52
CA SER A 236 15.19 3.34 11.37
C SER A 236 14.32 3.80 12.53
N THR A 237 14.53 5.03 12.99
CA THR A 237 13.68 5.69 13.97
C THR A 237 13.23 7.03 13.40
N ALA A 238 11.91 7.22 13.35
CA ALA A 238 11.29 8.48 12.97
C ALA A 238 10.38 8.96 14.10
N SER A 239 10.24 10.27 14.23
CA SER A 239 9.21 10.88 15.07
C SER A 239 8.20 11.55 14.16
N ILE A 240 6.91 11.27 14.33
CA ILE A 240 5.84 11.86 13.52
C ILE A 240 4.69 12.37 14.39
N PRO A 241 3.92 13.38 13.95
CA PRO A 241 2.79 13.87 14.72
C PRO A 241 1.76 12.77 14.99
N TRP A 242 1.27 12.69 16.24
CA TRP A 242 0.20 11.74 16.60
C TRP A 242 -1.04 11.92 15.73
N ALA A 243 -1.35 13.15 15.34
CA ALA A 243 -2.48 13.47 14.48
C ALA A 243 -2.41 12.80 13.09
N TRP A 244 -1.21 12.54 12.57
CA TRP A 244 -1.05 11.88 11.28
C TRP A 244 -1.42 10.40 11.33
N LEU A 245 -1.23 9.75 12.49
CA LEU A 245 -1.44 8.31 12.66
C LEU A 245 -2.91 7.89 12.58
N THR A 246 -3.85 8.84 12.61
CA THR A 246 -5.29 8.54 12.62
C THR A 246 -6.02 9.02 11.37
N VAL A 247 -5.27 9.47 10.37
CA VAL A 247 -5.83 9.98 9.11
C VAL A 247 -5.26 9.27 7.89
N ALA A 248 -6.00 9.35 6.78
CA ALA A 248 -5.53 9.05 5.44
C ALA A 248 -5.56 10.31 4.58
N LEU A 249 -4.59 10.41 3.68
CA LEU A 249 -4.56 11.42 2.62
C LEU A 249 -5.12 10.80 1.34
N ALA A 250 -6.09 11.46 0.72
CA ALA A 250 -6.61 11.08 -0.59
C ALA A 250 -6.01 11.98 -1.67
N ILE A 251 -5.32 11.38 -2.63
CA ILE A 251 -4.58 12.07 -3.68
C ILE A 251 -5.01 11.54 -5.05
N ASP A 252 -5.38 12.44 -5.97
CA ASP A 252 -5.58 12.13 -7.39
C ASP A 252 -4.48 12.81 -8.21
N PRO A 253 -3.41 12.09 -8.58
CA PRO A 253 -2.24 12.69 -9.25
C PRO A 253 -2.51 13.12 -10.69
N ARG A 254 -3.75 12.98 -11.16
CA ARG A 254 -4.17 13.35 -12.51
C ARG A 254 -4.89 14.70 -12.55
N LYS A 255 -5.32 15.25 -11.40
CA LYS A 255 -6.04 16.54 -11.37
C LYS A 255 -5.15 17.75 -11.63
N GLY A 256 -3.87 17.65 -11.29
CA GLY A 256 -2.88 18.70 -11.47
C GLY A 256 -2.22 18.76 -12.84
N LYS A 257 -2.71 18.02 -13.84
CA LYS A 257 -2.18 17.97 -15.20
C LYS A 257 -3.17 18.51 -16.22
#